data_AF-A0A3M2EHX5-F1
#
_entry.id   AF-A0A3M2EHX5-F1
#
_cell.length_a   1.000
_cell.length_b   1.000
_cell.length_c   1.000
_cell.angle_alpha   90.00
_cell.angle_beta   90.00
_cell.angle_gamma   90.00
#
_symmetry.space_group_name_H-M   'P 1'
#
loop_
_entity.id
_entity.type
_entity.pdbx_description
1 polymer ?
#
loop_
_entity_poly.entity_id
_entity_poly.type
_entity_poly.pdbx_seq_one_letter_code
_entity_poly.pdbx_strand_id
1 'polypeptide(L)'
;MNTLRRAPLTPSVRQAAPPRDRWLARDKALHVTFSALWTLSLQYALVNKANWSDRRALPVSAGVSGTIGLSKEWYDWRYSPTRYFSARDLVADAVGIALAAGFILL
;
A
#
# COMPACT_ATOMS: atom_id res chain seq x y z
N MET A 1 -16.05 37.55 43.31
CA MET A 1 -15.12 37.59 42.15
C MET A 1 -14.74 36.16 41.82
N ASN A 2 -15.34 35.60 40.76
CA ASN A 2 -15.27 34.17 40.42
C ASN A 2 -14.24 33.99 39.29
N THR A 3 -13.06 33.47 39.60
CA THR A 3 -12.01 33.20 38.61
C THR A 3 -12.31 31.89 37.89
N LEU A 4 -12.98 31.98 36.75
CA LEU A 4 -13.19 30.86 35.84
C LEU A 4 -11.84 30.35 35.31
N ARG A 5 -11.38 29.24 35.88
CA ARG A 5 -10.24 28.45 35.41
C ARG A 5 -10.61 27.90 34.03
N ARG A 6 -10.12 28.53 32.96
CA ARG A 6 -10.23 27.99 31.61
C ARG A 6 -9.40 26.71 31.54
N ALA A 7 -10.06 25.56 31.54
CA ALA A 7 -9.43 24.30 31.16
C ALA A 7 -8.88 24.45 29.73
N PRO A 8 -7.66 23.98 29.44
CA PRO A 8 -7.21 23.90 28.06
C PRO A 8 -8.15 22.95 27.32
N LEU A 9 -8.80 23.45 26.27
CA LEU A 9 -9.50 22.61 25.31
C LEU A 9 -8.43 21.78 24.60
N THR A 10 -8.07 20.63 25.15
CA THR A 10 -7.41 19.60 24.36
C THR A 10 -8.33 19.33 23.18
N PRO A 11 -7.85 19.46 21.92
CA PRO A 11 -8.62 18.95 20.81
C PRO A 11 -8.71 17.46 21.08
N SER A 12 -9.88 16.99 21.51
CA SER A 12 -10.20 15.58 21.44
C SER A 12 -9.88 15.21 20.01
N VAL A 13 -8.85 14.39 19.80
CA VAL A 13 -8.57 13.78 18.51
C VAL A 13 -9.88 13.13 18.12
N ARG A 14 -10.67 13.82 17.32
CA ARG A 14 -11.93 13.31 16.79
C ARG A 14 -11.43 12.12 16.00
N GLN A 15 -11.63 10.91 16.52
CA GLN A 15 -11.46 9.71 15.74
C GLN A 15 -12.45 9.88 14.58
N ALA A 16 -11.97 10.46 13.48
CA ALA A 16 -12.73 10.53 12.26
C ALA A 16 -13.05 9.07 11.96
N ALA A 17 -14.35 8.76 11.87
CA ALA A 17 -14.79 7.41 11.52
C ALA A 17 -13.95 6.96 10.32
N PRO A 18 -13.41 5.72 10.34
CA PRO A 18 -12.51 5.25 9.29
C PRO A 18 -13.17 5.54 7.95
N PRO A 19 -12.45 6.20 7.01
CA PRO A 19 -13.03 6.55 5.72
C PRO A 19 -13.65 5.29 5.11
N ARG A 20 -14.87 5.43 4.56
CA ARG A 20 -15.58 4.31 3.93
C ARG A 20 -14.70 3.73 2.83
N ASP A 21 -14.03 2.65 3.17
CA ASP A 21 -13.10 1.98 2.28
C ASP A 21 -13.92 1.19 1.23
N ARG A 22 -13.90 1.70 0.00
CA ARG A 22 -14.71 1.20 -1.12
C ARG A 22 -13.85 0.32 -2.00
N TRP A 23 -14.38 -0.84 -2.39
CA TRP A 23 -13.74 -1.78 -3.31
C TRP A 23 -13.45 -1.18 -4.70
N LEU A 24 -14.33 -0.32 -5.20
CA LEU A 24 -14.19 0.34 -6.50
C LEU A 24 -14.00 1.84 -6.27
N ALA A 25 -12.76 2.23 -6.03
CA ALA A 25 -12.35 3.61 -5.83
C ALA A 25 -11.04 3.90 -6.56
N ARG A 26 -10.80 5.18 -6.87
CA ARG A 26 -9.54 5.67 -7.45
C ARG A 26 -8.32 5.18 -6.67
N ASP A 27 -8.46 5.15 -5.35
CA ASP A 27 -7.47 4.62 -4.41
C ASP A 27 -7.03 3.18 -4.78
N LYS A 28 -7.99 2.26 -4.97
CA LYS A 28 -7.68 0.86 -5.36
C LYS A 28 -7.06 0.76 -6.74
N ALA A 29 -7.49 1.61 -7.68
CA ALA A 29 -6.86 1.67 -9.01
C ALA A 29 -5.39 2.11 -8.92
N LEU A 30 -5.06 3.04 -8.01
CA LEU A 30 -3.68 3.44 -7.77
C LEU A 30 -2.87 2.30 -7.15
N HIS A 31 -3.42 1.56 -6.19
CA HIS A 31 -2.78 0.38 -5.61
C HIS A 31 -2.45 -0.68 -6.66
N VAL A 32 -3.44 -1.07 -7.49
CA VAL A 32 -3.24 -2.00 -8.61
C VAL A 32 -2.18 -1.48 -9.57
N THR A 33 -2.26 -0.21 -9.97
CA THR A 33 -1.34 0.37 -10.95
C THR A 33 0.08 0.46 -10.41
N PHE A 34 0.25 0.95 -9.18
CA PHE A 34 1.55 1.10 -8.54
C PHE A 34 2.23 -0.25 -8.37
N SER A 35 1.54 -1.23 -7.79
CA SER A 35 2.09 -2.57 -7.56
C SER A 35 2.43 -3.30 -8.87
N ALA A 36 1.60 -3.16 -9.91
CA ALA A 36 1.89 -3.72 -11.23
C ALA A 36 3.15 -3.08 -11.84
N LEU A 37 3.20 -1.75 -11.93
CA LEU A 37 4.32 -1.03 -12.51
C LEU A 37 5.62 -1.24 -11.71
N TRP A 38 5.52 -1.33 -10.39
CA TRP A 38 6.67 -1.60 -9.52
C TRP A 38 7.24 -3.00 -9.79
N THR A 39 6.36 -4.01 -9.86
CA THR A 39 6.74 -5.40 -10.19
C THR A 39 7.42 -5.47 -11.56
N LEU A 40 6.82 -4.85 -12.59
CA LEU A 40 7.39 -4.82 -13.95
C LEU A 40 8.72 -4.08 -14.01
N SER A 41 8.84 -2.95 -13.30
CA SER A 41 10.07 -2.15 -13.28
C SER A 41 11.22 -2.93 -12.64
N LEU A 42 10.96 -3.60 -11.53
CA LEU A 42 11.96 -4.40 -10.84
C LEU A 42 12.31 -5.67 -11.65
N GLN A 43 11.32 -6.32 -12.26
CA GLN A 43 11.56 -7.41 -13.21
C GLN A 43 12.51 -6.95 -14.32
N TYR A 44 12.20 -5.82 -14.96
CA TYR A 44 13.01 -5.27 -16.04
C TYR A 44 14.44 -4.99 -15.57
N ALA A 45 14.62 -4.37 -14.41
CA ALA A 45 15.94 -4.10 -13.85
C ALA A 45 16.73 -5.40 -13.56
N LEU A 46 16.10 -6.38 -12.92
CA LEU A 46 16.76 -7.65 -12.60
C LEU A 46 17.17 -8.42 -13.86
N VAL A 47 16.30 -8.51 -14.85
CA VAL A 47 16.57 -9.25 -16.08
C VAL A 47 17.54 -8.51 -16.98
N ASN A 48 17.26 -7.24 -17.30
CA ASN A 48 18.00 -6.51 -18.34
C ASN A 48 19.23 -5.76 -17.83
N LYS A 49 19.31 -5.47 -16.52
CA LYS A 49 20.44 -4.72 -15.94
C LYS A 49 21.31 -5.59 -15.04
N ALA A 50 20.72 -6.57 -14.34
CA ALA A 50 21.46 -7.50 -13.50
C ALA A 50 21.67 -8.89 -14.14
N ASN A 51 21.17 -9.13 -15.35
CA ASN A 51 21.30 -10.37 -16.10
C ASN A 51 20.76 -11.61 -15.36
N TRP A 52 19.68 -11.43 -14.58
CA TRP A 52 18.98 -12.54 -13.95
C TRP A 52 18.05 -13.23 -14.94
N SER A 53 17.81 -14.54 -14.75
CA SER A 53 16.76 -15.24 -15.48
C SER A 53 15.37 -14.84 -14.97
N ASP A 54 14.36 -14.90 -15.84
CA ASP A 54 12.97 -14.60 -15.45
C ASP A 54 12.48 -15.44 -14.28
N ARG A 55 12.83 -16.74 -14.27
CA ARG A 55 12.50 -17.66 -13.17
C ARG A 55 13.03 -17.20 -11.82
N ARG A 56 14.18 -16.52 -11.80
CA ARG A 56 14.78 -15.98 -10.57
C ARG A 56 14.25 -14.58 -10.26
N ALA A 57 14.04 -13.76 -11.27
CA ALA A 57 13.61 -12.38 -11.11
C ALA A 57 12.14 -12.25 -10.67
N LEU A 58 11.24 -13.07 -11.22
CA LEU A 58 9.80 -13.00 -10.94
C LEU A 58 9.43 -13.11 -9.45
N PRO A 59 9.87 -14.14 -8.69
CA PRO A 59 9.51 -14.23 -7.28
C PRO A 59 10.10 -13.06 -6.46
N VAL A 60 11.25 -12.52 -6.86
CA VAL A 60 11.86 -11.37 -6.17
C VAL A 60 11.14 -10.08 -6.48
N SER A 61 10.81 -9.81 -7.75
CA SER A 61 10.09 -8.60 -8.14
C SER A 61 8.69 -8.54 -7.52
N ALA A 62 7.95 -9.65 -7.58
CA ALA A 62 6.65 -9.79 -6.92
C ALA A 62 6.75 -9.69 -5.39
N GLY A 63 7.73 -10.37 -4.78
CA GLY A 63 7.93 -10.37 -3.33
C GLY A 63 8.28 -8.99 -2.77
N VAL A 64 9.13 -8.23 -3.47
CA VAL A 64 9.46 -6.85 -3.08
C VAL A 64 8.23 -5.95 -3.19
N SER A 65 7.46 -6.05 -4.28
CA SER A 65 6.22 -5.27 -4.43
C SER A 65 5.22 -5.58 -3.32
N GLY A 66 5.02 -6.86 -3.00
CA GLY A 66 4.11 -7.26 -1.92
C GLY A 66 4.59 -6.79 -0.54
N THR A 67 5.90 -6.83 -0.30
CA THR A 67 6.49 -6.31 0.95
C THR A 67 6.27 -4.81 1.10
N ILE A 68 6.35 -4.03 0.02
CA ILE A 68 6.07 -2.60 0.04
C ILE A 68 4.60 -2.34 0.40
N GLY A 69 3.65 -3.04 -0.22
CA GLY A 69 2.22 -2.92 0.09
C GLY A 69 1.92 -3.25 1.57
N LEU A 70 2.45 -4.38 2.06
CA LEU A 70 2.33 -4.77 3.47
C LEU A 70 2.94 -3.75 4.43
N SER A 71 4.12 -3.20 4.07
CA SER A 71 4.81 -2.20 4.88
C SER A 71 4.02 -0.89 4.95
N LYS A 72 3.36 -0.49 3.86
CA LYS A 72 2.48 0.68 3.81
C LYS A 72 1.29 0.49 4.76
N GLU A 73 0.60 -0.64 4.69
CA GLU A 73 -0.57 -0.88 5.57
C GLU A 73 -0.17 -1.01 7.05
N TRP A 74 0.98 -1.61 7.35
CA TRP A 74 1.53 -1.59 8.70
C TRP A 74 1.85 -0.15 9.13
N TYR A 75 2.53 0.62 8.28
CA TYR A 75 2.83 2.02 8.58
C TYR A 75 1.57 2.82 8.88
N ASP A 76 0.51 2.67 8.08
CA ASP A 76 -0.76 3.34 8.27
C ASP A 76 -1.41 2.95 9.60
N TRP A 77 -1.41 1.66 9.93
CA TRP A 77 -1.92 1.20 11.23
C TRP A 77 -1.14 1.80 12.41
N ARG A 78 0.19 1.90 12.30
CA ARG A 78 1.06 2.28 13.42
C ARG A 78 1.20 3.79 13.60
N TYR A 79 1.16 4.55 12.51
CA TYR A 79 1.55 5.96 12.46
C TYR A 79 0.49 6.90 11.86
N SER A 80 -0.48 6.40 11.09
CA SER A 80 -1.53 7.26 10.54
C SER A 80 -2.47 7.78 11.65
N PRO A 81 -3.00 9.02 11.55
CA PRO A 81 -3.99 9.54 12.49
C PRO A 81 -5.24 8.65 12.63
N THR A 82 -5.62 7.93 11.56
CA THR A 82 -6.75 7.00 11.57
C THR A 82 -6.41 5.63 12.13
N ARG A 83 -5.11 5.28 12.21
CA ARG A 83 -4.61 3.95 12.61
C ARG A 83 -5.35 2.80 11.94
N TYR A 84 -5.66 2.96 10.66
CA TYR A 84 -6.48 2.01 9.92
C TYR A 84 -5.60 1.13 9.02
N PHE A 85 -5.81 -0.18 9.09
CA PHE A 85 -5.22 -1.15 8.19
C PHE A 85 -6.25 -1.56 7.14
N SER A 86 -5.94 -1.38 5.87
CA SER A 86 -6.84 -1.62 4.76
C SER A 86 -6.54 -2.96 4.08
N ALA A 87 -7.29 -3.98 4.44
CA ALA A 87 -7.20 -5.28 3.75
C ALA A 87 -7.55 -5.18 2.26
N ARG A 88 -8.37 -4.19 1.87
CA ARG A 88 -8.74 -3.98 0.47
C ARG A 88 -7.57 -3.43 -0.36
N ASP A 89 -6.68 -2.66 0.26
CA ASP A 89 -5.46 -2.18 -0.40
C ASP A 89 -4.48 -3.32 -0.65
N LEU A 90 -4.33 -4.24 0.31
CA LEU A 90 -3.53 -5.45 0.08
C LEU A 90 -4.09 -6.33 -1.04
N VAL A 91 -5.42 -6.45 -1.14
CA VAL A 91 -6.05 -7.19 -2.25
C VAL A 91 -5.79 -6.47 -3.57
N ALA A 92 -5.88 -5.14 -3.60
CA ALA A 92 -5.56 -4.36 -4.79
C ALA A 92 -4.08 -4.50 -5.21
N ASP A 93 -3.15 -4.50 -4.25
CA ASP A 93 -1.73 -4.73 -4.51
C ASP A 93 -1.48 -6.15 -5.04
N ALA A 94 -2.13 -7.17 -4.45
CA ALA A 94 -2.05 -8.55 -4.93
C ALA A 94 -2.59 -8.70 -6.37
N VAL A 95 -3.68 -8.01 -6.71
CA VAL A 95 -4.22 -8.00 -8.08
C VAL A 95 -3.21 -7.36 -9.05
N GLY A 96 -2.61 -6.23 -8.71
CA GLY A 96 -1.60 -5.59 -9.57
C GLY A 96 -0.36 -6.47 -9.76
N ILE A 97 0.14 -7.11 -8.71
CA ILE A 97 1.25 -8.07 -8.79
C ILE A 97 0.88 -9.28 -9.66
N ALA A 98 -0.34 -9.83 -9.52
CA ALA A 98 -0.79 -10.96 -10.32
C ALA A 98 -0.92 -10.60 -11.81
N LEU A 99 -1.43 -9.41 -12.12
CA LEU A 99 -1.51 -8.90 -13.50
C LEU A 99 -0.11 -8.73 -14.11
N ALA A 100 0.83 -8.14 -13.35
CA ALA A 100 2.21 -8.02 -13.79
C ALA A 100 2.87 -9.38 -14.01
N ALA A 101 2.69 -10.34 -13.10
CA ALA A 101 3.20 -11.69 -13.24
C ALA A 101 2.60 -12.39 -14.47
N GLY A 102 1.29 -12.28 -14.70
CA GLY A 102 0.64 -12.80 -15.90
C GLY A 102 1.21 -12.19 -17.18
N PHE A 103 1.45 -10.87 -17.20
CA PHE A 103 2.09 -10.20 -18.33
C PHE A 103 3.52 -10.69 -18.60
N ILE A 104 4.30 -10.96 -17.55
CA ILE A 104 5.68 -11.47 -17.67
C ILE A 104 5.72 -12.92 -18.19
N LEU A 105 4.68 -13.72 -17.88
CA LEU A 105 4.63 -15.16 -18.22
C LEU A 105 4.00 -15.46 -19.60
N LEU A 106 3.39 -14.47 -20.24
CA LEU A 106 2.83 -14.55 -21.59
C LEU A 106 3.94 -14.48 -22.66
#